data_AF-A0A183HXV6-F1
#
_entry.id   AF-A0A183HXV6-F1
#
_cell.length_a   1.000
_cell.length_b   1.000
_cell.length_c   1.000
_cell.angle_alpha   90.00
_cell.angle_beta   90.00
_cell.angle_gamma   90.00
#
_symmetry.space_group_name_H-M   'P 1'
#
loop_
_entity.id
_entity.type
_entity.pdbx_description
1 polymer ?
#
loop_
_entity_poly.entity_id
_entity_poly.type
_entity_poly.pdbx_seq_one_letter_code
_entity_poly.pdbx_strand_id
1 'polypeptide(L)'
;MHQPKKIENARILIANTPMDTDKVKIFGSRVRVDSVAKVAELEVAEKQKMKDKVNKIIAHKINVFINRQLIYNYPEQLFADAGIMAIEHADFEGIERLALVLGGEIVSTFDSPELVKLGSCNLIEEVMIGEDRLLRFSGVPI
;
A
#
# COMPACT_ATOMS: atom_id res chain seq x y z
N MET A 1 -10.99 5.21 -9.90
CA MET A 1 -10.03 4.21 -10.43
C MET A 1 -10.53 2.84 -10.02
N HIS A 2 -10.46 1.85 -10.92
CA HIS A 2 -11.04 0.53 -10.68
C HIS A 2 -9.95 -0.42 -10.16
N GLN A 3 -9.80 -0.48 -8.84
CA GLN A 3 -9.08 -1.60 -8.24
C GLN A 3 -9.84 -2.92 -8.54
N PRO A 4 -9.15 -4.07 -8.56
CA PRO A 4 -9.80 -5.36 -8.79
C PRO A 4 -10.91 -5.57 -7.75
N LYS A 5 -12.14 -5.87 -8.17
CA LYS A 5 -13.26 -6.12 -7.23
C LYS A 5 -13.22 -7.50 -6.59
N LYS A 6 -12.37 -8.38 -7.14
CA LYS A 6 -12.23 -9.78 -6.75
C LYS A 6 -10.78 -10.21 -6.98
N ILE A 7 -10.17 -10.84 -5.98
CA ILE A 7 -8.84 -11.45 -6.06
C ILE A 7 -8.91 -12.87 -5.52
N GLU A 8 -8.46 -13.82 -6.33
CA GLU A 8 -8.32 -15.23 -5.96
C GLU A 8 -6.85 -15.54 -5.63
N ASN A 9 -6.62 -16.47 -4.70
CA ASN A 9 -5.28 -16.86 -4.22
C ASN A 9 -4.45 -15.63 -3.81
N ALA A 10 -4.97 -14.86 -2.86
CA ALA A 10 -4.36 -13.63 -2.40
C ALA A 10 -3.01 -13.91 -1.71
N ARG A 11 -1.97 -13.23 -2.18
CA ARG A 11 -0.66 -13.07 -1.53
C ARG A 11 -0.59 -11.63 -1.04
N ILE A 12 -0.67 -11.47 0.27
CA ILE A 12 -0.99 -10.20 0.91
C ILE A 12 0.24 -9.70 1.64
N LEU A 13 0.65 -8.47 1.35
CA LEU A 13 1.61 -7.75 2.20
C LEU A 13 0.87 -6.75 3.07
N ILE A 14 1.17 -6.78 4.36
CA ILE A 14 0.54 -5.93 5.36
C ILE A 14 1.60 -4.96 5.86
N ALA A 15 1.31 -3.67 5.78
CA ALA A 15 2.28 -2.63 6.06
C ALA A 15 1.74 -1.53 6.97
N ASN A 16 2.68 -0.89 7.65
CA ASN A 16 2.46 0.39 8.32
C ASN A 16 3.57 1.35 7.91
N THR A 17 3.43 1.95 6.73
CA THR A 17 4.45 2.84 6.17
C THR A 17 3.82 4.03 5.46
N PRO A 18 4.38 5.25 5.57
CA PRO A 18 3.95 6.36 4.74
C PRO A 18 4.36 6.10 3.29
N MET A 19 3.42 6.18 2.34
CA MET A 19 3.73 6.01 0.91
C MET A 19 4.22 7.31 0.26
N ASP A 20 3.92 8.44 0.89
CA ASP A 20 4.45 9.75 0.54
C ASP A 20 5.57 10.15 1.50
N THR A 21 6.53 10.88 1.00
CA THR A 21 7.40 11.75 1.80
C THR A 21 6.63 13.03 2.11
N ASP A 22 6.54 13.40 3.39
CA ASP A 22 5.78 14.55 3.90
C ASP A 22 5.77 15.76 2.93
N LYS A 23 4.68 15.97 2.20
CA LYS A 23 4.39 17.25 1.51
C LYS A 23 4.54 18.44 2.47
N VAL A 24 4.29 18.20 3.76
CA VAL A 24 4.40 19.18 4.86
C VAL A 24 5.81 19.75 5.00
N LYS A 25 6.88 19.03 4.65
CA LYS A 25 8.24 19.59 4.72
C LYS A 25 8.58 20.53 3.57
N ILE A 26 7.93 20.40 2.41
CA ILE A 26 8.24 21.24 1.23
C ILE A 26 7.58 22.61 1.37
N PHE A 27 6.37 22.68 1.95
CA PHE A 27 5.64 23.94 2.11
C PHE A 27 5.73 24.56 3.52
N GLY A 28 5.92 23.74 4.57
CA GLY A 28 5.97 24.21 5.97
C GLY A 28 7.38 24.52 6.48
N SER A 29 8.39 23.84 5.95
CA SER A 29 9.77 24.29 6.14
C SER A 29 10.03 25.36 5.09
N ARG A 30 10.58 26.51 5.45
CA ARG A 30 11.09 27.51 4.49
C ARG A 30 12.13 26.83 3.58
N VAL A 31 11.71 26.15 2.53
CA VAL A 31 12.61 25.73 1.47
C VAL A 31 12.95 27.02 0.74
N ARG A 32 14.07 27.65 1.12
CA ARG A 32 14.71 28.71 0.33
C ARG A 32 15.27 28.04 -0.92
N VAL A 33 14.41 27.82 -1.91
CA VAL A 33 14.81 27.38 -3.25
C VAL A 33 15.16 28.63 -4.05
N ASP A 34 16.41 28.73 -4.49
CA ASP A 34 16.92 29.90 -5.22
C ASP A 34 16.33 30.06 -6.64
N SER A 35 15.56 29.07 -7.14
CA SER A 35 14.93 29.13 -8.46
C SER A 35 13.79 28.11 -8.64
N VAL A 36 12.89 28.38 -9.60
CA VAL A 36 11.79 27.49 -10.01
C VAL A 36 12.31 26.14 -10.54
N ALA A 37 13.50 26.11 -11.14
CA ALA A 37 14.12 24.89 -11.65
C ALA A 37 14.43 23.88 -10.53
N LYS A 38 14.94 24.35 -9.38
CA LYS A 38 15.21 23.48 -8.23
C LYS A 38 13.94 22.85 -7.65
N VAL A 39 12.80 23.54 -7.74
CA VAL A 39 11.51 22.98 -7.30
C VAL A 39 11.09 21.81 -8.18
N ALA A 40 11.21 21.94 -9.51
CA ALA A 40 10.89 20.87 -10.44
C ALA A 40 11.77 19.63 -10.25
N GLU A 41 13.07 19.82 -10.00
CA GLU A 41 14.00 18.72 -9.70
C GLU A 41 13.61 17.98 -8.42
N LEU A 42 13.22 18.72 -7.36
CA LEU A 42 12.75 18.13 -6.11
C LEU A 42 11.46 17.31 -6.32
N GLU A 43 10.49 17.83 -7.08
CA GLU A 43 9.26 17.08 -7.38
C GLU A 43 9.51 15.77 -8.13
N VAL A 44 10.44 15.79 -9.10
CA VAL A 44 10.83 14.58 -9.85
C VAL A 44 11.51 13.58 -8.91
N ALA A 45 12.42 14.04 -8.06
CA ALA A 45 13.11 13.18 -7.10
C ALA A 45 12.14 12.52 -6.11
N GLU A 46 11.13 13.24 -5.62
CA GLU A 46 10.11 12.67 -4.72
C GLU A 46 9.21 11.66 -5.42
N LYS A 47 8.77 11.94 -6.66
CA LYS A 47 8.05 10.94 -7.47
C LYS A 47 8.89 9.69 -7.71
N GLN A 48 10.19 9.83 -7.93
CA GLN A 48 11.08 8.69 -8.10
C GLN A 48 11.18 7.86 -6.82
N LYS A 49 11.34 8.49 -5.64
CA LYS A 49 11.37 7.76 -4.35
C LYS A 49 10.09 6.97 -4.09
N MET A 50 8.92 7.56 -4.38
CA MET A 50 7.64 6.86 -4.26
C MET A 50 7.58 5.66 -5.20
N LYS A 51 8.00 5.84 -6.46
CA LYS A 51 8.05 4.77 -7.46
C LYS A 51 8.99 3.64 -7.05
N ASP A 52 10.18 3.98 -6.56
CA ASP A 52 11.17 2.99 -6.11
C ASP A 52 10.64 2.17 -4.93
N LYS A 53 9.93 2.80 -4.00
CA LYS A 53 9.28 2.13 -2.89
C LYS A 53 8.18 1.16 -3.35
N VAL A 54 7.32 1.60 -4.28
CA VAL A 54 6.30 0.72 -4.88
C VAL A 54 6.96 -0.45 -5.63
N ASN A 55 8.04 -0.21 -6.38
CA ASN A 55 8.79 -1.26 -7.06
C ASN A 55 9.36 -2.30 -6.09
N LYS A 56 9.86 -1.86 -4.92
CA LYS A 56 10.29 -2.78 -3.86
C LYS A 56 9.14 -3.66 -3.40
N ILE A 57 7.94 -3.09 -3.18
CA ILE A 57 6.74 -3.84 -2.78
C ILE A 57 6.30 -4.83 -3.88
N ILE A 58 6.31 -4.42 -5.15
CA ILE A 58 6.00 -5.28 -6.30
C ILE A 58 6.97 -6.47 -6.36
N ALA A 59 8.24 -6.28 -5.99
CA ALA A 59 9.24 -7.35 -5.99
C ALA A 59 8.92 -8.52 -5.02
N HIS A 60 8.03 -8.32 -4.03
CA HIS A 60 7.51 -9.39 -3.16
C HIS A 60 6.54 -10.34 -3.89
N LYS A 61 6.15 -10.03 -5.13
CA LYS A 61 5.23 -10.83 -5.97
C LYS A 61 3.87 -11.04 -5.29
N ILE A 62 3.34 -9.95 -4.78
CA ILE A 62 2.03 -9.88 -4.12
C ILE A 62 0.96 -9.48 -5.12
N ASN A 63 -0.30 -9.73 -4.80
CA ASN A 63 -1.46 -9.22 -5.55
C ASN A 63 -2.35 -8.30 -4.69
N VAL A 64 -2.08 -8.20 -3.38
CA VAL A 64 -2.80 -7.33 -2.45
C VAL A 64 -1.79 -6.65 -1.52
N PHE A 65 -1.89 -5.34 -1.42
CA PHE A 65 -1.14 -4.51 -0.49
C PHE A 65 -2.13 -3.85 0.47
N ILE A 66 -1.99 -4.14 1.77
CA ILE A 66 -2.78 -3.52 2.83
C ILE A 66 -1.86 -2.58 3.60
N ASN A 67 -2.22 -1.30 3.67
CA ASN A 67 -1.47 -0.31 4.43
C ASN A 67 -2.35 0.35 5.47
N ARG A 68 -1.82 0.49 6.69
CA ARG A 68 -2.47 1.28 7.74
C ARG A 68 -2.58 2.75 7.33
N GLN A 69 -1.56 3.27 6.67
CA GLN A 69 -1.51 4.68 6.27
C GLN A 69 -2.17 4.88 4.91
N LEU A 70 -2.57 6.13 4.65
CA LEU A 70 -3.10 6.57 3.37
C LEU A 70 -2.11 6.27 2.22
N ILE A 71 -2.65 5.86 1.08
CA ILE A 71 -1.95 5.62 -0.18
C ILE A 71 -2.44 6.68 -1.17
N TYR A 72 -1.59 7.66 -1.47
CA TYR A 72 -1.97 8.71 -2.42
C TYR A 72 -2.08 8.19 -3.86
N ASN A 73 -2.76 8.99 -4.70
CA ASN A 73 -3.10 8.61 -6.08
C ASN A 73 -1.92 8.10 -6.92
N TYR A 74 -0.70 8.62 -6.74
CA TYR A 74 0.44 8.22 -7.57
C TYR A 74 0.95 6.81 -7.20
N PRO A 75 1.26 6.49 -5.94
CA PRO A 75 1.47 5.10 -5.53
C PRO A 75 0.30 4.17 -5.86
N GLU A 76 -0.94 4.61 -5.67
CA GLU A 76 -2.13 3.80 -5.98
C GLU A 76 -2.21 3.45 -7.47
N GLN A 77 -1.93 4.41 -8.36
CA GLN A 77 -1.84 4.18 -9.81
C GLN A 77 -0.77 3.14 -10.15
N LEU A 78 0.41 3.24 -9.54
CA LEU A 78 1.49 2.29 -9.78
C LEU A 78 1.13 0.86 -9.33
N PHE A 79 0.38 0.71 -8.23
CA PHE A 79 -0.16 -0.59 -7.82
C PHE A 79 -1.20 -1.11 -8.80
N ALA A 80 -2.13 -0.26 -9.25
CA ALA A 80 -3.14 -0.63 -10.22
C ALA A 80 -2.53 -1.07 -11.56
N ASP A 81 -1.51 -0.36 -12.05
CA ASP A 81 -0.76 -0.71 -13.26
C ASP A 81 -0.03 -2.06 -13.12
N ALA A 82 0.39 -2.41 -11.90
CA ALA A 82 1.00 -3.70 -11.57
C ALA A 82 -0.04 -4.81 -11.28
N GLY A 83 -1.34 -4.52 -11.33
CA GLY A 83 -2.41 -5.47 -11.01
C GLY A 83 -2.53 -5.80 -9.52
N ILE A 84 -2.03 -4.92 -8.63
CA ILE A 84 -2.07 -5.07 -7.18
C ILE A 84 -3.24 -4.26 -6.62
N MET A 85 -4.11 -4.90 -5.84
CA MET A 85 -5.12 -4.20 -5.05
C MET A 85 -4.46 -3.47 -3.87
N ALA A 86 -4.81 -2.20 -3.67
CA ALA A 86 -4.25 -1.36 -2.61
C ALA A 86 -5.36 -0.98 -1.62
N ILE A 87 -5.32 -1.56 -0.43
CA ILE A 87 -6.24 -1.24 0.67
C ILE A 87 -5.52 -0.27 1.60
N GLU A 88 -6.12 0.90 1.82
CA GLU A 88 -5.58 1.96 2.66
C GLU A 88 -6.44 2.22 3.89
N HIS A 89 -5.90 3.00 4.82
CA HIS A 89 -6.62 3.49 6.00
C HIS A 89 -7.25 2.38 6.85
N ALA A 90 -6.59 1.22 6.91
CA ALA A 90 -6.96 0.18 7.85
C ALA A 90 -6.81 0.70 9.28
N ASP A 91 -7.83 0.47 10.11
CA ASP A 91 -7.80 0.84 11.52
C ASP A 91 -6.71 0.05 12.27
N PHE A 92 -6.24 0.61 13.39
CA PHE A 92 -5.12 0.03 14.12
C PHE A 92 -5.42 -1.38 14.64
N GLU A 93 -6.62 -1.59 15.16
CA GLU A 93 -7.04 -2.90 15.66
C GLU A 93 -7.29 -3.87 14.50
N GLY A 94 -7.90 -3.40 13.41
CA GLY A 94 -8.14 -4.16 12.20
C GLY A 94 -6.86 -4.66 11.53
N ILE A 95 -5.79 -3.87 11.44
CA ILE A 95 -4.55 -4.33 10.78
C ILE A 95 -3.83 -5.42 11.57
N GLU A 96 -3.81 -5.33 12.90
CA GLU A 96 -3.24 -6.37 13.78
C GLU A 96 -4.05 -7.66 13.67
N ARG A 97 -5.39 -7.56 13.71
CA ARG A 97 -6.29 -8.71 13.53
C ARG A 97 -6.14 -9.33 12.15
N LEU A 98 -6.05 -8.52 11.09
CA LEU A 98 -5.84 -8.98 9.72
C LEU A 98 -4.51 -9.71 9.58
N ALA A 99 -3.42 -9.18 10.14
CA ALA A 99 -2.13 -9.85 10.12
C ALA A 99 -2.19 -11.22 10.79
N LEU A 100 -2.83 -11.30 11.96
CA LEU A 100 -3.04 -12.56 12.67
C LEU A 100 -3.83 -13.55 11.81
N VAL A 101 -5.04 -13.22 11.37
CA VAL A 101 -5.93 -14.17 10.65
C VAL A 101 -5.39 -14.56 9.26
N LEU A 102 -4.70 -13.66 8.57
CA LEU A 102 -4.07 -13.94 7.27
C LEU A 102 -2.74 -14.69 7.40
N GLY A 103 -2.21 -14.81 8.62
CA GLY A 103 -0.94 -15.46 8.92
C GLY A 103 0.30 -14.66 8.49
N GLY A 104 0.14 -13.37 8.18
CA GLY A 104 1.22 -12.47 7.75
C GLY A 104 1.81 -11.66 8.90
N GLU A 105 2.84 -10.87 8.60
CA GLU A 105 3.43 -9.91 9.53
C GLU A 105 3.27 -8.47 9.02
N ILE A 106 3.15 -7.53 9.95
CA ILE A 106 3.10 -6.10 9.61
C ILE A 106 4.55 -5.61 9.42
N VAL A 107 4.85 -5.11 8.22
CA VAL A 107 6.19 -4.62 7.87
C VAL A 107 6.21 -3.12 7.59
N SER A 108 7.39 -2.51 7.74
CA SER A 108 7.62 -1.09 7.44
C SER A 108 8.79 -0.88 6.47
N THR A 109 9.58 -1.92 6.22
CA THR A 109 10.72 -1.98 5.29
C THR A 109 10.48 -3.08 4.25
N PHE A 110 11.05 -2.91 3.05
CA PHE A 110 10.73 -3.75 1.88
C PHE A 110 11.97 -4.27 1.14
N ASP A 111 13.16 -4.09 1.71
CA ASP A 111 14.44 -4.35 1.03
C ASP A 111 14.78 -5.84 0.89
N SER A 112 14.22 -6.68 1.78
CA SER A 112 14.49 -8.13 1.85
C SER A 112 13.20 -8.94 1.71
N PRO A 113 12.76 -9.27 0.48
CA PRO A 113 11.55 -10.05 0.25
C PRO A 113 11.49 -11.40 0.94
N GLU A 114 12.65 -12.04 1.10
CA GLU A 114 12.81 -13.35 1.74
C GLU A 114 12.55 -13.35 3.25
N LEU A 115 12.64 -12.19 3.91
CA LEU A 115 12.44 -12.05 5.35
C LEU A 115 11.00 -11.67 5.71
N VAL A 116 10.16 -11.34 4.72
CA VAL A 116 8.80 -10.87 4.96
C VAL A 116 7.82 -12.04 4.93
N LYS A 117 7.13 -12.26 6.05
CA LYS A 117 6.03 -13.21 6.12
C LYS A 117 4.76 -12.62 5.50
N LEU A 118 4.45 -13.06 4.28
CA LEU A 118 3.23 -12.65 3.58
C LEU A 118 1.99 -13.33 4.17
N GLY A 119 0.89 -12.59 4.24
CA GLY A 119 -0.42 -13.15 4.52
C GLY A 119 -1.03 -13.84 3.29
N SER A 120 -2.05 -14.66 3.53
CA SER A 120 -2.76 -15.36 2.45
C SER A 120 -4.25 -15.53 2.74
N CYS A 121 -5.04 -15.56 1.67
CA CYS A 121 -6.42 -16.05 1.71
C CYS A 121 -6.87 -16.52 0.33
N ASN A 122 -7.89 -17.39 0.28
CA ASN A 122 -8.38 -17.94 -0.98
C ASN A 122 -9.09 -16.89 -1.85
N LEU A 123 -9.85 -15.99 -1.24
CA LEU A 123 -10.67 -15.02 -1.95
C LEU A 123 -10.80 -13.71 -1.18
N ILE A 124 -10.59 -12.59 -1.89
CA ILE A 124 -10.97 -11.24 -1.46
C ILE A 124 -12.00 -10.72 -2.46
N GLU A 125 -13.13 -10.22 -1.98
CA GLU A 125 -14.13 -9.61 -2.85
C GLU A 125 -14.88 -8.47 -2.16
N GLU A 126 -15.33 -7.51 -2.96
CA GLU A 126 -16.24 -6.45 -2.51
C GLU A 126 -17.67 -7.01 -2.42
N VAL A 127 -18.24 -7.00 -1.22
CA VAL A 127 -19.62 -7.43 -0.93
C VAL A 127 -20.45 -6.25 -0.45
N MET A 128 -21.73 -6.24 -0.79
CA MET A 128 -22.70 -5.29 -0.25
C MET A 128 -23.47 -5.97 0.89
N ILE A 129 -23.43 -5.38 2.09
CA ILE A 129 -24.17 -5.86 3.26
C ILE A 129 -25.03 -4.69 3.74
N GLY A 130 -26.35 -4.81 3.59
CA GLY A 130 -27.25 -3.67 3.79
C GLY A 130 -26.97 -2.58 2.76
N GLU A 131 -26.59 -1.39 3.24
CA GLU A 131 -26.22 -0.25 2.40
C GLU A 131 -24.69 -0.06 2.30
N ASP A 132 -23.92 -0.83 3.08
CA ASP A 132 -22.47 -0.70 3.17
C ASP A 132 -21.75 -1.62 2.16
N ARG A 133 -20.63 -1.12 1.65
CA ARG A 133 -19.68 -1.89 0.84
C ARG A 133 -18.51 -2.31 1.69
N LEU A 134 -18.26 -3.61 1.77
CA LEU A 134 -17.23 -4.20 2.61
C LEU A 134 -16.34 -5.11 1.78
N LEU A 135 -15.08 -5.25 2.22
CA LEU A 135 -14.17 -6.25 1.67
C LEU A 135 -14.25 -7.52 2.50
N ARG A 136 -14.63 -8.62 1.86
CA ARG A 136 -14.71 -9.93 2.49
C ARG A 136 -13.46 -10.74 2.15
N PHE A 137 -12.74 -11.15 3.19
CA PHE A 137 -11.64 -12.10 3.11
C PHE A 137 -12.18 -13.50 3.43
N SER A 138 -11.94 -14.48 2.57
CA SER A 138 -12.45 -15.85 2.68
C SER A 138 -11.36 -16.88 2.46
N GLY A 139 -11.46 -18.01 3.17
CA GLY A 139 -10.43 -19.06 3.14
C GLY A 139 -9.10 -18.57 3.69
N VAL A 140 -9.15 -17.94 4.87
CA VAL A 140 -7.96 -17.59 5.64
C VAL A 140 -7.37 -18.85 6.29
N PRO A 141 -6.06 -18.90 6.56
CA PRO A 141 -5.38 -20.11 7.06
C PRO A 141 -5.70 -20.49 8.52
N ILE A 142 -6.39 -19.63 9.28
CA ILE A 142 -6.78 -19.84 10.68
C ILE A 142 -8.27 -20.16 10.80
#